data_AF-A0A2V4UNN5-F1
#
_entry.id   AF-A0A2V4UNN5-F1
#
_cell.length_a   1.000
_cell.length_b   1.000
_cell.length_c   1.000
_cell.angle_alpha   90.00
_cell.angle_beta   90.00
_cell.angle_gamma   90.00
#
_symmetry.space_group_name_H-M   'P 1'
#
loop_
_entity.id
_entity.type
_entity.pdbx_description
1 polymer ?
#
loop_
_entity_poly.entity_id
_entity_poly.type
_entity_poly.pdbx_seq_one_letter_code
_entity_poly.pdbx_strand_id
1 'polypeptide(L)'
;LMASSEEYKKAFVETKETLLPVKEAFKPGIAEAKLPYLAIAMGTNLMNGFPDGSFGMEKTTTRAESSAILLRLEGVLKKDATSFGDLNELRMVGTKKTNLELVSSLTTGNTSISDISGKRKTFRNGTGSLIFHRLIAVNVSEPKKKKSIYSSIFVTEYEQKLDKNTGVLPIFKEITIYPKRQGFNVGDYMNGLIDDTGGGSTITNGLNKKYGYEVLPNLETAQFFSKYKNGVKLWVFDYMSLDDDEFAQFNMDDRSYSVIRKQK
;
A
#
# COMPACT_ATOMS: atom_id res chain seq x y z
N LEU A 1 -16.43 15.82 -13.00
CA LEU A 1 -16.46 14.41 -12.53
C LEU A 1 -17.45 14.19 -11.40
N MET A 2 -17.27 14.74 -10.20
CA MET A 2 -18.27 14.53 -9.13
C MET A 2 -19.67 15.05 -9.47
N ALA A 3 -19.77 16.10 -10.30
CA ALA A 3 -21.05 16.58 -10.83
C ALA A 3 -21.61 15.73 -11.98
N SER A 4 -20.81 14.84 -12.59
CA SER A 4 -21.22 14.07 -13.77
C SER A 4 -21.80 12.70 -13.45
N SER A 5 -21.48 12.09 -12.31
CA SER A 5 -22.17 10.87 -11.85
C SER A 5 -22.05 10.63 -10.35
N GLU A 6 -23.02 9.92 -9.78
CA GLU A 6 -22.98 9.44 -8.39
C GLU A 6 -21.79 8.53 -8.12
N GLU A 7 -21.36 7.76 -9.13
CA GLU A 7 -20.25 6.83 -9.00
C GLU A 7 -18.91 7.56 -8.78
N TYR A 8 -18.72 8.75 -9.38
CA TYR A 8 -17.57 9.60 -9.07
C TYR A 8 -17.64 10.22 -7.67
N LYS A 9 -18.84 10.53 -7.15
CA LYS A 9 -18.99 10.99 -5.75
C LYS A 9 -18.64 9.88 -4.78
N LYS A 10 -19.08 8.65 -5.06
CA LYS A 10 -18.71 7.46 -4.29
C LYS A 10 -17.20 7.22 -4.31
N ALA A 11 -16.59 7.22 -5.50
CA ALA A 11 -15.14 7.09 -5.63
C ALA A 11 -14.36 8.18 -4.86
N PHE A 12 -14.86 9.42 -4.84
CA PHE A 12 -14.28 10.50 -4.06
C PHE A 12 -14.29 10.21 -2.56
N VAL A 13 -15.40 9.71 -2.01
CA VAL A 13 -15.48 9.35 -0.60
C VAL A 13 -14.57 8.17 -0.27
N GLU A 14 -14.59 7.14 -1.10
CA GLU A 14 -13.83 5.89 -0.90
C GLU A 14 -12.32 6.05 -1.00
N THR A 15 -11.83 7.15 -1.59
CA THR A 15 -10.39 7.42 -1.75
C THR A 15 -9.81 8.37 -0.69
N LYS A 16 -10.62 8.83 0.28
CA LYS A 16 -10.17 9.76 1.34
C LYS A 16 -8.99 9.27 2.19
N GLU A 17 -8.80 7.96 2.30
CA GLU A 17 -7.75 7.35 3.11
C GLU A 17 -6.86 6.39 2.29
N THR A 18 -6.86 6.56 0.97
CA THR A 18 -6.06 5.75 0.06
C THR A 18 -4.56 6.03 0.17
N LEU A 19 -3.75 5.27 -0.56
CA LEU A 19 -2.33 5.53 -0.75
C LEU A 19 -2.12 5.88 -2.22
N LEU A 20 -1.42 6.97 -2.54
CA LEU A 20 -1.05 7.25 -3.93
C LEU A 20 0.36 6.72 -4.21
N PRO A 21 0.60 6.07 -5.35
CA PRO A 21 1.91 5.56 -5.75
C PRO A 21 2.84 6.68 -6.26
N VAL A 22 3.04 7.73 -5.46
CA VAL A 22 3.89 8.90 -5.76
C VAL A 22 4.70 9.32 -4.53
N LYS A 23 5.83 9.99 -4.76
CA LYS A 23 6.74 10.47 -3.69
C LYS A 23 6.03 11.28 -2.61
N GLU A 24 5.18 12.20 -3.05
CA GLU A 24 4.50 13.15 -2.19
C GLU A 24 3.61 12.43 -1.16
N ALA A 25 3.13 11.21 -1.45
CA ALA A 25 2.35 10.42 -0.51
C ALA A 25 3.17 9.96 0.72
N PHE A 26 4.49 9.82 0.58
CA PHE A 26 5.37 9.37 1.65
C PHE A 26 6.11 10.53 2.32
N LYS A 27 6.65 11.47 1.53
CA LYS A 27 7.39 12.63 2.04
C LYS A 27 7.19 13.84 1.12
N PRO A 28 6.64 14.97 1.62
CA PRO A 28 6.27 15.26 3.01
C PRO A 28 4.94 14.65 3.48
N GLY A 29 4.20 13.98 2.58
CA GLY A 29 2.81 13.58 2.81
C GLY A 29 1.85 14.47 2.02
N ILE A 30 0.68 13.92 1.67
CA ILE A 30 -0.38 14.63 0.97
C ILE A 30 -1.45 15.02 1.99
N ALA A 31 -1.88 16.28 1.99
CA ALA A 31 -2.98 16.74 2.83
C ALA A 31 -4.25 15.93 2.52
N GLU A 32 -4.94 15.45 3.55
CA GLU A 32 -6.12 14.57 3.41
C GLU A 32 -7.19 15.14 2.48
N ALA A 33 -7.42 16.47 2.54
CA ALA A 33 -8.38 17.15 1.68
C ALA A 33 -8.03 17.09 0.18
N LYS A 34 -6.75 16.94 -0.18
CA LYS A 34 -6.28 16.85 -1.58
C LYS A 34 -6.28 15.41 -2.10
N LEU A 35 -6.15 14.44 -1.21
CA LEU A 35 -5.95 13.04 -1.54
C LEU A 35 -7.01 12.45 -2.50
N PRO A 36 -8.34 12.60 -2.27
CA PRO A 36 -9.32 12.02 -3.16
C PRO A 36 -9.36 12.67 -4.55
N TYR A 37 -9.02 13.96 -4.67
CA TYR A 37 -8.91 14.63 -5.98
C TYR A 37 -7.75 14.06 -6.79
N LEU A 38 -6.59 13.90 -6.15
CA LEU A 38 -5.41 13.31 -6.78
C LEU A 38 -5.63 11.84 -7.13
N ALA A 39 -6.32 11.10 -6.26
CA ALA A 39 -6.69 9.70 -6.51
C ALA A 39 -7.59 9.55 -7.74
N ILE A 40 -8.60 10.41 -7.90
CA ILE A 40 -9.45 10.42 -9.09
C ILE A 40 -8.61 10.79 -10.32
N ALA A 41 -7.84 11.87 -10.28
CA ALA A 41 -7.05 12.31 -11.43
C ALA A 41 -6.06 11.24 -11.91
N MET A 42 -5.40 10.55 -10.98
CA MET A 42 -4.45 9.48 -11.28
C MET A 42 -5.16 8.19 -11.70
N GLY A 43 -6.16 7.76 -10.94
CA GLY A 43 -6.89 6.52 -11.18
C GLY A 43 -7.69 6.52 -12.49
N THR A 44 -8.12 7.69 -12.98
CA THR A 44 -8.75 7.82 -14.31
C THR A 44 -7.76 8.15 -15.42
N ASN A 45 -6.45 8.20 -15.13
CA ASN A 45 -5.40 8.57 -16.09
C ASN A 45 -5.61 9.98 -16.71
N LEU A 46 -6.22 10.91 -15.97
CA LEU A 46 -6.28 12.32 -16.39
C LEU A 46 -4.90 12.96 -16.31
N MET A 47 -4.21 12.66 -15.22
CA MET A 47 -2.86 13.10 -14.93
C MET A 47 -2.05 11.91 -14.44
N ASN A 48 -0.84 11.77 -14.97
CA ASN A 48 0.14 10.81 -14.50
C ASN A 48 1.25 11.53 -13.75
N GLY A 49 1.92 10.79 -12.87
CA GLY A 49 3.17 11.26 -12.29
C GLY A 49 4.29 11.37 -13.34
N PHE A 50 5.38 11.98 -12.92
CA PHE A 50 6.60 12.12 -13.68
C PHE A 50 7.47 10.85 -13.58
N PRO A 51 8.40 10.61 -14.53
CA PRO A 51 9.31 9.46 -14.50
C PRO A 51 10.15 9.34 -13.23
N ASP A 52 10.39 10.47 -12.57
CA ASP A 52 11.10 10.51 -11.30
C ASP A 52 10.30 9.89 -10.14
N GLY A 53 8.98 9.72 -10.28
CA GLY A 53 8.04 9.18 -9.29
C GLY A 53 7.22 10.24 -8.55
N SER A 54 7.37 11.52 -8.88
CA SER A 54 6.57 12.62 -8.31
C SER A 54 5.22 12.77 -9.02
N PHE A 55 4.21 13.28 -8.34
CA PHE A 55 3.01 13.81 -9.00
C PHE A 55 3.28 15.19 -9.60
N GLY A 56 4.22 15.95 -9.02
CA GLY A 56 4.56 17.30 -9.46
C GLY A 56 3.54 18.34 -9.04
N MET A 57 3.05 18.24 -7.80
CA MET A 57 2.02 19.14 -7.24
C MET A 57 2.40 20.63 -7.31
N GLU A 58 3.69 20.95 -7.26
CA GLU A 58 4.23 22.32 -7.29
C GLU A 58 4.65 22.77 -8.70
N LYS A 59 4.49 21.93 -9.72
CA LYS A 59 4.87 22.28 -11.10
C LYS A 59 3.73 23.03 -11.79
N THR A 60 4.08 24.09 -12.50
CA THR A 60 3.14 24.79 -13.38
C THR A 60 2.85 23.97 -14.63
N THR A 61 1.58 23.83 -14.99
CA THR A 61 1.15 23.14 -16.21
C THR A 61 1.38 24.00 -17.45
N THR A 62 1.96 23.43 -18.49
CA THR A 62 2.09 24.08 -19.81
C THR A 62 0.76 24.07 -20.58
N ARG A 63 0.61 24.96 -21.58
CA ARG A 63 -0.58 24.95 -22.45
C ARG A 63 -0.83 23.59 -23.11
N ALA A 64 0.22 22.91 -23.55
CA ALA A 64 0.13 21.61 -24.18
C ALA A 64 -0.36 20.52 -23.20
N GLU A 65 0.15 20.51 -21.97
CA GLU A 65 -0.30 19.59 -20.93
C GLU A 65 -1.76 19.85 -20.54
N SER A 66 -2.16 21.11 -20.39
CA SER A 66 -3.55 21.49 -20.13
C SER A 66 -4.50 21.00 -21.24
N SER A 67 -4.13 21.20 -22.51
CA SER A 67 -4.90 20.70 -23.65
C SER A 67 -5.01 19.17 -23.64
N ALA A 68 -3.92 18.47 -23.30
CA ALA A 68 -3.93 17.01 -23.19
C ALA A 68 -4.85 16.52 -22.06
N ILE A 69 -4.86 17.21 -20.91
CA ILE A 69 -5.77 16.91 -19.80
C ILE A 69 -7.23 17.10 -20.22
N LEU A 70 -7.55 18.20 -20.89
CA LEU A 70 -8.91 18.48 -21.38
C LEU A 70 -9.40 17.41 -22.37
N LEU A 71 -8.53 16.97 -23.29
CA LEU A 71 -8.85 15.89 -24.23
C LEU A 71 -9.14 14.56 -23.51
N ARG A 72 -8.32 14.20 -22.50
CA ARG A 72 -8.58 13.01 -21.68
C ARG A 72 -9.87 13.14 -20.87
N LEU A 73 -10.17 14.33 -20.36
CA LEU A 73 -11.37 14.61 -19.57
C LEU A 73 -12.65 14.28 -20.35
N GLU A 74 -12.70 14.61 -21.64
CA GLU A 74 -13.85 14.26 -22.48
C GLU A 74 -14.09 12.74 -22.52
N GLY A 75 -13.02 11.95 -22.65
CA GLY A 75 -13.10 10.49 -22.61
C GLY A 75 -13.50 9.95 -21.23
N VAL A 76 -13.02 10.58 -20.15
CA VAL A 76 -13.35 10.18 -18.78
C VAL A 76 -14.80 10.50 -18.43
N LEU A 77 -15.34 11.62 -18.88
CA LEU A 77 -16.74 12.01 -18.65
C LEU A 77 -17.75 11.05 -19.29
N LYS A 78 -17.35 10.31 -20.33
CA LYS A 78 -18.17 9.32 -21.03
C LYS A 78 -18.16 7.93 -20.36
N LYS A 79 -17.43 7.78 -19.25
CA LYS A 79 -17.22 6.50 -18.57
C LYS A 79 -17.56 6.60 -17.09
N ASP A 80 -18.11 5.51 -16.56
CA ASP A 80 -18.29 5.37 -15.12
C ASP A 80 -16.96 5.15 -14.40
N ALA A 81 -16.88 5.61 -13.14
CA ALA A 81 -15.67 5.50 -12.34
C ALA A 81 -15.24 4.03 -12.14
N THR A 82 -16.18 3.09 -12.14
CA THR A 82 -15.94 1.64 -12.05
C THR A 82 -15.25 1.05 -13.28
N SER A 83 -15.23 1.75 -14.41
CA SER A 83 -14.53 1.27 -15.60
C SER A 83 -13.01 1.45 -15.52
N PHE A 84 -12.52 2.23 -14.54
CA PHE A 84 -11.11 2.53 -14.36
C PHE A 84 -10.49 1.58 -13.33
N GLY A 85 -9.73 0.60 -13.82
CA GLY A 85 -9.08 -0.40 -12.95
C GLY A 85 -8.17 0.22 -11.88
N ASP A 86 -7.39 1.24 -12.25
CA ASP A 86 -6.49 1.95 -11.32
C ASP A 86 -7.28 2.73 -10.26
N LEU A 87 -8.36 3.43 -10.65
CA LEU A 87 -9.24 4.09 -9.68
C LEU A 87 -9.89 3.08 -8.73
N ASN A 88 -10.34 1.93 -9.23
CA ASN A 88 -10.91 0.87 -8.39
C ASN A 88 -9.90 0.34 -7.38
N GLU A 89 -8.63 0.22 -7.78
CA GLU A 89 -7.55 -0.18 -6.88
C GLU A 89 -7.33 0.85 -5.77
N LEU A 90 -7.31 2.14 -6.10
CA LEU A 90 -7.20 3.22 -5.12
C LEU A 90 -8.42 3.27 -4.18
N ARG A 91 -9.63 3.07 -4.70
CA ARG A 91 -10.86 2.98 -3.89
C ARG A 91 -10.81 1.81 -2.91
N MET A 92 -10.35 0.65 -3.36
CA MET A 92 -10.21 -0.53 -2.51
C MET A 92 -9.17 -0.31 -1.41
N VAL A 93 -8.03 0.31 -1.72
CA VAL A 93 -7.03 0.65 -0.70
C VAL A 93 -7.57 1.69 0.30
N GLY A 94 -8.38 2.65 -0.14
CA GLY A 94 -8.97 3.63 0.77
C GLY A 94 -9.98 3.02 1.74
N THR A 95 -10.82 2.10 1.25
CA THR A 95 -11.91 1.48 2.03
C THR A 95 -11.49 0.23 2.78
N LYS A 96 -10.85 -0.73 2.11
CA LYS A 96 -10.46 -2.04 2.68
C LYS A 96 -9.03 -2.06 3.21
N LYS A 97 -8.25 -0.99 3.04
CA LYS A 97 -6.82 -0.93 3.42
C LYS A 97 -5.94 -1.96 2.71
N THR A 98 -6.42 -2.47 1.58
CA THR A 98 -5.69 -3.38 0.71
C THR A 98 -6.26 -3.34 -0.71
N ASN A 99 -5.48 -3.81 -1.68
CA ASN A 99 -5.89 -4.04 -3.07
C ASN A 99 -6.02 -5.53 -3.42
N LEU A 100 -5.85 -6.42 -2.43
CA LEU A 100 -5.64 -7.86 -2.59
C LEU A 100 -6.58 -8.51 -3.63
N GLU A 101 -7.89 -8.34 -3.46
CA GLU A 101 -8.91 -9.02 -4.28
C GLU A 101 -8.95 -8.57 -5.75
N LEU A 102 -8.39 -7.39 -6.06
CA LEU A 102 -8.27 -6.91 -7.44
C LEU A 102 -7.07 -7.52 -8.15
N VAL A 103 -5.99 -7.74 -7.41
CA VAL A 103 -4.68 -8.08 -7.99
C VAL A 103 -4.34 -9.56 -7.83
N SER A 104 -5.05 -10.31 -6.99
CA SER A 104 -4.80 -11.74 -6.82
C SER A 104 -6.09 -12.58 -6.75
N SER A 105 -5.95 -13.90 -6.69
CA SER A 105 -7.01 -14.86 -6.37
C SER A 105 -7.28 -15.02 -4.86
N LEU A 106 -6.72 -14.13 -4.04
CA LEU A 106 -6.93 -14.14 -2.59
C LEU A 106 -8.05 -13.19 -2.17
N THR A 107 -8.66 -13.48 -1.03
CA THR A 107 -9.74 -12.69 -0.43
C THR A 107 -9.60 -12.62 1.08
N THR A 108 -10.14 -11.55 1.66
CA THR A 108 -10.31 -11.46 3.12
C THR A 108 -11.62 -12.09 3.64
N GLY A 109 -12.44 -12.62 2.72
CA GLY A 109 -13.71 -13.25 3.02
C GLY A 109 -14.66 -12.32 3.77
N ASN A 110 -15.07 -12.73 4.98
CA ASN A 110 -15.97 -11.97 5.84
C ASN A 110 -15.23 -10.98 6.76
N THR A 111 -13.90 -10.95 6.70
CA THR A 111 -13.06 -9.99 7.42
C THR A 111 -12.46 -8.98 6.44
N SER A 112 -11.78 -7.96 6.95
CA SER A 112 -11.08 -6.96 6.16
C SER A 112 -9.78 -6.52 6.82
N ILE A 113 -8.79 -6.14 6.00
CA ILE A 113 -7.60 -5.43 6.51
C ILE A 113 -7.99 -4.10 7.16
N SER A 114 -9.13 -3.50 6.78
CA SER A 114 -9.66 -2.32 7.48
C SER A 114 -10.08 -2.59 8.93
N ASP A 115 -10.47 -3.82 9.27
CA ASP A 115 -10.89 -4.18 10.64
C ASP A 115 -9.72 -4.10 11.64
N ILE A 116 -8.50 -4.30 11.13
CA ILE A 116 -7.25 -4.31 11.91
C ILE A 116 -6.42 -3.03 11.72
N SER A 117 -6.85 -2.12 10.84
CA SER A 117 -6.12 -0.88 10.56
C SER A 117 -6.19 0.09 11.73
N GLY A 118 -5.05 0.72 12.06
CA GLY A 118 -4.89 1.58 13.22
C GLY A 118 -4.85 0.83 14.56
N LYS A 119 -4.93 -0.50 14.56
CA LYS A 119 -4.99 -1.31 15.78
C LYS A 119 -3.61 -1.71 16.27
N ARG A 120 -3.50 -1.89 17.59
CA ARG A 120 -2.25 -2.25 18.25
C ARG A 120 -2.09 -3.75 18.38
N LYS A 121 -0.84 -4.18 18.18
CA LYS A 121 -0.36 -5.52 18.51
C LYS A 121 0.86 -5.41 19.40
N THR A 122 0.79 -5.94 20.60
CA THR A 122 1.89 -5.96 21.56
C THR A 122 2.82 -7.15 21.28
N PHE A 123 4.13 -6.92 21.35
CA PHE A 123 5.11 -7.99 21.14
C PHE A 123 5.12 -8.92 22.34
N ARG A 124 5.08 -10.23 22.09
CA ARG A 124 5.05 -11.29 23.12
C ARG A 124 6.29 -11.29 24.01
N ASN A 125 7.43 -10.87 23.46
CA ASN A 125 8.67 -10.71 24.22
C ASN A 125 8.70 -9.43 25.08
N GLY A 126 7.64 -8.62 25.07
CA GLY A 126 7.50 -7.40 25.90
C GLY A 126 8.39 -6.22 25.47
N THR A 127 9.10 -6.33 24.35
CA THR A 127 10.13 -5.36 23.92
C THR A 127 9.57 -4.15 23.16
N GLY A 128 8.30 -4.20 22.76
CA GLY A 128 7.65 -3.16 21.98
C GLY A 128 6.22 -3.52 21.59
N SER A 129 5.70 -2.77 20.63
CA SER A 129 4.41 -3.03 19.99
C SER A 129 4.43 -2.47 18.57
N LEU A 130 3.44 -2.82 17.75
CA LEU A 130 3.19 -2.16 16.48
C LEU A 130 1.75 -1.66 16.36
N ILE A 131 1.55 -0.71 15.45
CA ILE A 131 0.26 -0.38 14.85
C ILE A 131 0.28 -0.85 13.39
N PHE A 132 -0.75 -1.56 12.95
CA PHE A 132 -0.90 -1.98 11.56
C PHE A 132 -1.72 -0.94 10.77
N HIS A 133 -1.31 -0.56 9.56
CA HIS A 133 -2.03 0.46 8.78
C HIS A 133 -2.70 -0.12 7.53
N ARG A 134 -1.96 -0.83 6.69
CA ARG A 134 -2.45 -1.38 5.41
C ARG A 134 -1.56 -2.49 4.87
N LEU A 135 -2.09 -3.23 3.91
CA LEU A 135 -1.38 -4.26 3.14
C LEU A 135 -1.58 -4.03 1.65
N ILE A 136 -0.49 -3.86 0.90
CA ILE A 136 -0.51 -3.70 -0.56
C ILE A 136 0.09 -4.95 -1.20
N ALA A 137 -0.65 -5.58 -2.11
CA ALA A 137 -0.19 -6.71 -2.89
C ALA A 137 0.24 -6.26 -4.29
N VAL A 138 1.29 -6.87 -4.83
CA VAL A 138 1.76 -6.62 -6.19
C VAL A 138 1.76 -7.93 -6.97
N ASN A 139 0.85 -8.05 -7.92
CA ASN A 139 0.75 -9.24 -8.77
C ASN A 139 1.95 -9.36 -9.73
N VAL A 140 2.69 -10.47 -9.57
CA VAL A 140 3.78 -10.89 -10.45
C VAL A 140 3.54 -12.27 -11.07
N SER A 141 2.63 -13.08 -10.50
CA SER A 141 2.46 -14.49 -10.85
C SER A 141 1.13 -14.85 -11.54
N GLU A 142 0.10 -13.99 -11.49
CA GLU A 142 -1.23 -14.31 -12.04
C GLU A 142 -1.53 -13.49 -13.33
N PRO A 143 -1.31 -14.02 -14.54
CA PRO A 143 -1.35 -13.23 -15.78
C PRO A 143 -2.75 -12.68 -16.14
N LYS A 144 -3.82 -13.29 -15.62
CA LYS A 144 -5.20 -12.85 -15.84
C LYS A 144 -5.66 -11.79 -14.83
N LYS A 145 -4.92 -11.61 -13.74
CA LYS A 145 -5.25 -10.63 -12.70
C LYS A 145 -4.67 -9.27 -13.07
N LYS A 146 -5.26 -8.22 -12.49
CA LYS A 146 -4.84 -6.85 -12.74
C LYS A 146 -3.36 -6.66 -12.34
N LYS A 147 -2.61 -5.95 -13.17
CA LYS A 147 -1.32 -5.38 -12.77
C LYS A 147 -1.56 -4.19 -11.84
N SER A 148 -0.92 -4.20 -10.69
CA SER A 148 -1.11 -3.19 -9.65
C SER A 148 -0.54 -1.83 -10.07
N ILE A 149 -1.26 -0.74 -9.76
CA ILE A 149 -0.73 0.62 -9.87
C ILE A 149 0.48 0.86 -8.92
N TYR A 150 0.62 0.03 -7.89
CA TYR A 150 1.73 0.09 -6.92
C TYR A 150 2.97 -0.69 -7.36
N SER A 151 2.95 -1.41 -8.49
CA SER A 151 4.10 -2.20 -8.95
C SER A 151 5.38 -1.36 -8.99
N SER A 152 5.33 -0.16 -9.57
CA SER A 152 6.51 0.69 -9.79
C SER A 152 7.12 1.30 -8.53
N ILE A 153 6.42 1.27 -7.39
CA ILE A 153 6.90 1.82 -6.13
C ILE A 153 7.48 0.76 -5.19
N PHE A 154 7.10 -0.51 -5.39
CA PHE A 154 7.48 -1.59 -4.50
C PHE A 154 8.31 -2.70 -5.17
N VAL A 155 8.13 -2.94 -6.47
CA VAL A 155 8.76 -4.05 -7.20
C VAL A 155 9.41 -3.57 -8.50
N THR A 156 10.70 -3.85 -8.66
CA THR A 156 11.46 -3.53 -9.87
C THR A 156 11.03 -4.39 -11.06
N GLU A 157 11.34 -3.95 -12.28
CA GLU A 157 11.10 -4.77 -13.48
C GLU A 157 11.87 -6.10 -13.46
N TYR A 158 13.03 -6.12 -12.81
CA TYR A 158 13.83 -7.34 -12.63
C TYR A 158 13.10 -8.33 -11.72
N GLU A 159 12.65 -7.90 -10.54
CA GLU A 159 11.88 -8.72 -9.61
C GLU A 159 10.56 -9.21 -10.25
N GLN A 160 9.84 -8.35 -10.98
CA GLN A 160 8.63 -8.75 -11.72
C GLN A 160 8.89 -9.87 -12.76
N LYS A 161 10.09 -9.90 -13.37
CA LYS A 161 10.48 -10.96 -14.31
C LYS A 161 10.93 -12.23 -13.59
N LEU A 162 11.65 -12.06 -12.49
CA LEU A 162 12.17 -13.14 -11.65
C LEU A 162 11.04 -13.94 -11.01
N ASP A 163 10.06 -13.24 -10.43
CA ASP A 163 8.93 -13.84 -9.73
C ASP A 163 7.74 -14.14 -10.66
N LYS A 164 7.99 -14.16 -11.97
CA LYS A 164 6.93 -14.43 -12.94
C LYS A 164 6.54 -15.91 -12.90
N ASN A 165 5.25 -16.18 -12.66
CA ASN A 165 4.69 -17.52 -12.61
C ASN A 165 5.32 -18.42 -11.52
N THR A 166 5.86 -17.85 -10.46
CA THR A 166 6.49 -18.60 -9.35
C THR A 166 5.49 -19.01 -8.28
N GLY A 167 4.20 -18.68 -8.44
CA GLY A 167 3.16 -19.01 -7.47
C GLY A 167 3.21 -18.14 -6.21
N VAL A 168 3.98 -17.04 -6.22
CA VAL A 168 4.06 -16.11 -5.09
C VAL A 168 3.46 -14.74 -5.40
N LEU A 169 2.97 -14.10 -4.35
CA LEU A 169 2.42 -12.76 -4.32
C LEU A 169 3.22 -11.88 -3.37
N PRO A 170 4.09 -11.00 -3.89
CA PRO A 170 4.70 -9.91 -3.14
C PRO A 170 3.65 -9.09 -2.37
N ILE A 171 3.84 -8.96 -1.06
CA ILE A 171 3.03 -8.10 -0.21
C ILE A 171 3.87 -7.14 0.62
N PHE A 172 3.31 -5.96 0.85
CA PHE A 172 3.96 -4.84 1.51
C PHE A 172 3.03 -4.35 2.63
N LYS A 173 3.51 -4.44 3.87
CA LYS A 173 2.74 -4.03 5.06
C LYS A 173 3.27 -2.69 5.56
N GLU A 174 2.37 -1.72 5.71
CA GLU A 174 2.69 -0.45 6.39
C GLU A 174 2.39 -0.61 7.87
N ILE A 175 3.42 -0.45 8.71
CA ILE A 175 3.31 -0.60 10.16
C ILE A 175 3.99 0.57 10.86
N THR A 176 3.61 0.85 12.11
CA THR A 176 4.39 1.71 13.00
C THR A 176 4.89 0.90 14.18
N ILE A 177 6.21 0.77 14.31
CA ILE A 177 6.84 0.05 15.43
C ILE A 177 7.12 1.04 16.56
N TYR A 178 6.74 0.69 17.79
CA TYR A 178 6.99 1.43 19.03
C TYR A 178 7.97 0.65 19.91
N PRO A 179 9.27 0.98 19.87
CA PRO A 179 10.27 0.42 20.77
C PRO A 179 9.96 0.72 22.23
N LYS A 180 10.05 -0.27 23.13
CA LYS A 180 9.84 -0.07 24.58
C LYS A 180 11.13 -0.13 25.40
N ARG A 181 12.14 -0.90 24.96
CA ARG A 181 13.41 -1.07 25.68
C ARG A 181 14.57 -0.29 25.05
N GLN A 182 15.57 0.05 25.87
CA GLN A 182 16.84 0.56 25.37
C GLN A 182 17.54 -0.50 24.51
N GLY A 183 18.17 -0.08 23.42
CA GLY A 183 18.84 -0.99 22.49
C GLY A 183 17.89 -1.91 21.72
N PHE A 184 16.60 -1.54 21.61
CA PHE A 184 15.65 -2.23 20.74
C PHE A 184 16.19 -2.30 19.32
N ASN A 185 16.11 -3.47 18.70
CA ASN A 185 16.67 -3.78 17.39
C ASN A 185 15.69 -4.60 16.53
N VAL A 186 16.09 -4.93 15.31
CA VAL A 186 15.22 -5.68 14.39
C VAL A 186 14.84 -7.08 14.89
N GLY A 187 15.71 -7.73 15.65
CA GLY A 187 15.44 -9.03 16.26
C GLY A 187 14.35 -8.99 17.33
N ASP A 188 14.23 -7.88 18.05
CA ASP A 188 13.12 -7.69 19.01
C ASP A 188 11.76 -7.65 18.31
N TYR A 189 11.70 -7.01 17.14
CA TYR A 189 10.53 -6.98 16.28
C TYR A 189 10.23 -8.36 15.70
N MET A 190 11.21 -8.99 15.06
CA MET A 190 11.06 -10.31 14.41
C MET A 190 10.63 -11.40 15.39
N ASN A 191 11.24 -11.45 16.57
CA ASN A 191 10.93 -12.44 17.60
C ASN A 191 9.75 -12.03 18.50
N GLY A 192 9.19 -10.83 18.28
CA GLY A 192 8.09 -10.29 19.07
C GLY A 192 6.72 -10.82 18.66
N LEU A 193 6.61 -11.39 17.48
CA LEU A 193 5.35 -11.74 16.83
C LEU A 193 5.47 -13.14 16.24
N ILE A 194 4.40 -13.92 16.30
CA ILE A 194 4.39 -15.31 15.82
C ILE A 194 3.31 -15.58 14.78
N ASP A 195 2.55 -14.55 14.41
CA ASP A 195 1.50 -14.59 13.40
C ASP A 195 1.83 -13.57 12.28
N ASP A 196 1.06 -13.59 11.20
CA ASP A 196 1.33 -12.77 10.00
C ASP A 196 1.18 -11.26 10.22
N THR A 197 0.62 -10.87 11.38
CA THR A 197 0.62 -9.48 11.87
C THR A 197 2.03 -8.95 12.04
N GLY A 198 2.95 -9.84 12.43
CA GLY A 198 4.37 -9.57 12.46
C GLY A 198 5.10 -10.09 11.25
N GLY A 199 6.43 -10.08 11.35
CA GLY A 199 7.27 -10.52 10.25
C GLY A 199 7.30 -9.55 9.07
N GLY A 200 7.85 -10.01 7.96
CA GLY A 200 8.24 -9.18 6.83
C GLY A 200 9.68 -8.68 6.96
N SER A 201 10.40 -8.87 5.86
CA SER A 201 11.78 -8.47 5.69
C SER A 201 11.89 -6.99 5.31
N THR A 202 13.12 -6.50 5.38
CA THR A 202 13.51 -5.24 4.75
C THR A 202 13.21 -5.22 3.25
N ILE A 203 12.95 -4.04 2.69
CA ILE A 203 12.90 -3.85 1.23
C ILE A 203 14.28 -3.37 0.77
N THR A 204 14.96 -4.15 -0.05
CA THR A 204 16.37 -3.94 -0.41
C THR A 204 16.61 -3.41 -1.82
N ASN A 205 15.56 -3.31 -2.65
CA ASN A 205 15.65 -2.92 -4.06
C ASN A 205 15.88 -1.41 -4.29
N GLY A 206 15.98 -0.62 -3.22
CA GLY A 206 16.32 0.81 -3.28
C GLY A 206 15.19 1.74 -3.75
N LEU A 207 14.00 1.22 -4.08
CA LEU A 207 12.85 2.04 -4.46
C LEU A 207 12.40 2.97 -3.33
N ASN A 208 12.65 2.57 -2.08
CA ASN A 208 12.41 3.40 -0.90
C ASN A 208 13.18 4.73 -0.95
N LYS A 209 14.40 4.74 -1.49
CA LYS A 209 15.18 5.98 -1.68
C LYS A 209 14.61 6.85 -2.80
N LYS A 210 14.08 6.23 -3.87
CA LYS A 210 13.44 6.93 -4.98
C LYS A 210 12.13 7.58 -4.53
N TYR A 211 11.29 6.83 -3.80
CA TYR A 211 9.93 7.25 -3.42
C TYR A 211 9.82 7.92 -2.05
N GLY A 212 10.85 7.80 -1.20
CA GLY A 212 10.92 8.51 0.08
C GLY A 212 10.17 7.85 1.23
N TYR A 213 9.92 6.52 1.17
CA TYR A 213 9.34 5.77 2.29
C TYR A 213 10.41 5.08 3.14
N GLU A 214 10.12 4.94 4.43
CA GLU A 214 11.00 4.24 5.38
C GLU A 214 10.79 2.73 5.33
N VAL A 215 11.85 1.97 5.58
CA VAL A 215 11.84 0.50 5.57
C VAL A 215 12.57 -0.03 6.79
N LEU A 216 12.38 -1.32 7.10
CA LEU A 216 13.11 -1.96 8.18
C LEU A 216 14.63 -1.89 7.94
N PRO A 217 15.44 -1.41 8.90
CA PRO A 217 16.88 -1.28 8.73
C PRO A 217 17.59 -2.64 8.77
N ASN A 218 18.66 -2.78 7.98
CA ASN A 218 19.51 -4.01 7.96
C ASN A 218 20.78 -3.88 8.77
N LEU A 219 21.27 -2.65 8.94
CA LEU A 219 22.51 -2.33 9.65
C LEU A 219 22.18 -1.32 10.73
N GLU A 220 22.99 -1.33 11.80
CA GLU A 220 22.88 -0.38 12.91
C GLU A 220 21.44 -0.25 13.46
N THR A 221 20.71 -1.36 13.49
CA THR A 221 19.25 -1.35 13.74
C THR A 221 18.90 -0.77 15.11
N ALA A 222 19.72 -1.05 16.13
CA ALA A 222 19.58 -0.43 17.44
C ALA A 222 19.78 1.10 17.41
N GLN A 223 20.76 1.58 16.62
CA GLN A 223 20.99 3.01 16.46
C GLN A 223 19.83 3.68 15.71
N PHE A 224 19.29 3.02 14.68
CA PHE A 224 18.11 3.48 13.96
C PHE A 224 16.92 3.66 14.91
N PHE A 225 16.52 2.62 15.64
CA PHE A 225 15.36 2.68 16.53
C PHE A 225 15.56 3.61 17.72
N SER A 226 16.81 3.89 18.14
CA SER A 226 17.08 4.86 19.21
C SER A 226 16.60 6.28 18.87
N LYS A 227 16.48 6.61 17.58
CA LYS A 227 15.96 7.90 17.08
C LYS A 227 14.42 7.98 17.11
N TYR A 228 13.72 6.86 17.30
CA TYR A 228 12.27 6.74 17.12
C TYR A 228 11.55 6.16 18.35
N LYS A 229 11.83 6.71 19.53
CA LYS A 229 11.17 6.26 20.79
C LYS A 229 9.65 6.42 20.77
N ASN A 230 9.13 7.37 20.00
CA ASN A 230 7.69 7.65 19.87
C ASN A 230 7.03 6.89 18.70
N GLY A 231 7.74 5.95 18.10
CA GLY A 231 7.26 5.16 16.98
C GLY A 231 7.87 5.57 15.64
N VAL A 232 8.08 4.58 14.77
CA VAL A 232 8.53 4.78 13.38
C VAL A 232 7.58 4.06 12.44
N LYS A 233 6.98 4.80 11.51
CA LYS A 233 6.19 4.24 10.42
C LYS A 233 7.13 3.77 9.31
N LEU A 234 7.00 2.53 8.90
CA LEU A 234 7.85 1.90 7.88
C LEU A 234 7.07 0.85 7.10
N TRP A 235 7.66 0.44 5.98
CA TRP A 235 7.19 -0.66 5.15
C TRP A 235 8.05 -1.91 5.37
N VAL A 236 7.38 -3.05 5.49
CA VAL A 236 8.00 -4.38 5.49
C VAL A 236 7.45 -5.20 4.34
N PHE A 237 8.23 -6.18 3.88
CA PHE A 237 7.95 -6.97 2.69
C PHE A 237 7.86 -8.46 3.00
N ASP A 238 6.91 -9.15 2.39
CA ASP A 238 6.76 -10.59 2.48
C ASP A 238 6.26 -11.20 1.17
N TYR A 239 6.30 -12.52 1.07
CA TYR A 239 5.64 -13.26 -0.01
C TYR A 239 4.48 -14.08 0.56
N MET A 240 3.32 -14.00 -0.08
CA MET A 240 2.26 -14.99 0.13
C MET A 240 2.30 -16.03 -0.98
N SER A 241 2.24 -17.32 -0.63
CA SER A 241 1.97 -18.39 -1.59
C SER A 241 0.56 -18.24 -2.17
N LEU A 242 0.38 -18.54 -3.45
CA LEU A 242 -0.92 -18.62 -4.12
C LEU A 242 -1.44 -20.08 -4.21
N ASP A 243 -0.58 -21.04 -3.87
CA ASP A 243 -0.83 -22.46 -4.02
C ASP A 243 -1.29 -23.14 -2.73
N ASP A 244 -1.00 -22.55 -1.57
CA ASP A 244 -1.37 -23.10 -0.25
C ASP A 244 -2.87 -22.95 0.06
N ASP A 245 -3.42 -23.72 1.01
CA ASP A 245 -4.85 -23.66 1.39
C ASP A 245 -5.11 -22.77 2.64
N GLU A 246 -4.10 -22.59 3.52
CA GLU A 246 -4.10 -21.64 4.63
C GLU A 246 -3.07 -20.54 4.34
N PHE A 247 -3.46 -19.26 4.39
CA PHE A 247 -2.60 -18.18 3.87
C PHE A 247 -2.06 -17.26 4.94
N ALA A 248 -2.94 -16.52 5.63
CA ALA A 248 -2.47 -15.62 6.68
C ALA A 248 -3.58 -15.22 7.65
N GLN A 249 -3.24 -15.14 8.94
CA GLN A 249 -4.12 -14.59 9.97
C GLN A 249 -3.42 -13.47 10.73
N PHE A 250 -4.06 -12.30 10.73
CA PHE A 250 -3.61 -11.09 11.40
C PHE A 250 -4.49 -10.89 12.64
N ASN A 251 -3.90 -10.81 13.82
CA ASN A 251 -4.61 -10.67 15.09
C ASN A 251 -4.11 -9.44 15.86
N MET A 252 -5.02 -8.69 16.46
CA MET A 252 -4.71 -7.49 17.25
C MET A 252 -5.05 -7.67 18.73
N ASP A 253 -4.53 -6.79 19.58
CA ASP A 253 -4.73 -6.84 21.02
C ASP A 253 -6.21 -6.66 21.42
N ASP A 254 -6.98 -5.91 20.62
CA ASP A 254 -8.42 -5.69 20.82
C ASP A 254 -9.29 -6.82 20.28
N ARG A 255 -8.68 -7.96 19.91
CA ARG A 255 -9.31 -9.14 19.31
C ARG A 255 -9.87 -8.91 17.90
N SER A 256 -9.67 -7.73 17.30
CA SER A 256 -9.89 -7.59 15.85
C SER A 256 -8.91 -8.48 15.11
N TYR A 257 -9.37 -9.03 13.99
CA TYR A 257 -8.56 -9.92 13.16
C TYR A 257 -8.96 -9.81 11.69
N SER A 258 -8.03 -10.16 10.82
CA SER A 258 -8.28 -10.36 9.40
C SER A 258 -7.65 -11.67 8.97
N VAL A 259 -8.33 -12.39 8.10
CA VAL A 259 -7.82 -13.61 7.48
C VAL A 259 -7.67 -13.36 6.00
N ILE A 260 -6.56 -13.77 5.42
CA ILE A 260 -6.40 -13.89 3.97
C ILE A 260 -6.53 -15.37 3.63
N ARG A 261 -7.23 -15.67 2.53
CA ARG A 261 -7.38 -17.03 2.01
C ARG A 261 -7.63 -17.05 0.51
N LYS A 262 -7.57 -18.24 -0.11
CA LYS A 262 -7.99 -18.44 -1.50
C LYS A 262 -9.47 -18.12 -1.67
N GLN A 263 -9.79 -17.46 -2.77
CA GLN A 263 -11.17 -17.35 -3.23
C GLN A 263 -11.62 -18.75 -3.69
N LYS A 264 -12.59 -19.34 -2.98
CA LYS A 264 -13.25 -20.58 -3.38
C LYS A 264 -14.29 -20.32 -4.47
#